data_AF-A0A442AWN1-F1
#
_entry.id   AF-A0A442AWN1-F1
#
_cell.length_a   1.000
_cell.length_b   1.000
_cell.length_c   1.000
_cell.angle_alpha   90.00
_cell.angle_beta   90.00
_cell.angle_gamma   90.00
#
_symmetry.space_group_name_H-M   'P 1'
#
loop_
_entity.id
_entity.type
_entity.pdbx_description
1 polymer ?
#
loop_
_entity_poly.entity_id
_entity_poly.type
_entity_poly.pdbx_seq_one_letter_code
_entity_poly.pdbx_strand_id
1 'polypeptide(L)'
;MGSKFEKLNKLRDSLRESNHDFRASTQLFNSLDPAKIDGDLDVINRGKQRGEVNQPPKTAKNLDDVEHAIVERVEDEKKAAHHTLEDNLQLLGGRLAGLDFEEQFGLIRQTNAASVSDFKASVAVGLDELHGLRRALNDAEKEHAWFKEKHGLVRAARVQHGAAHIFRLSLLLFLFLVETAMNGNFLAKGNEQGFFGGILEAAAFSFINIGAALLLAVFCARLVTHRSFFVKFVGIISILFYIGLAISINLALAHYREVSGSLADGAGAEVIRNMLANPAGLTDIKSWLLFAIGLMFSLFAFIDGWFVLDPYPGYTGVENRLVRRRDDYIDRKKELIEELQDVRDDHNEKVEEIVKQLGSRRREHRAIVDHRSRLLALFAQHQDQLERACNQLLSMYREANIQARTEPAPKHFGTPYKLDRIKPYVTGEREWNEGDVGASIRQAQEELNEQVRLIGQECERGIEQYRDLDKLHPDSVNV
;
A
#
# COMPACT_ATOMS: atom_id res chain seq x y z
N MET A 1 -2.62 -1.45 9.99
CA MET A 1 -3.17 -0.24 9.35
C MET A 1 -4.68 -0.42 9.27
N GLY A 2 -5.45 0.37 10.03
CA GLY A 2 -6.91 0.38 9.88
C GLY A 2 -7.28 0.75 8.44
N SER A 3 -8.31 0.11 7.88
CA SER A 3 -8.79 0.36 6.52
C SER A 3 -9.14 1.84 6.35
N LYS A 4 -8.25 2.64 5.74
CA LYS A 4 -8.55 4.03 5.38
C LYS A 4 -9.75 4.06 4.43
N PHE A 5 -10.66 5.00 4.65
CA PHE A 5 -11.94 5.12 3.94
C PHE A 5 -12.85 3.87 4.00
N GLU A 6 -13.10 3.32 5.19
CA GLU A 6 -13.93 2.11 5.36
C GLU A 6 -15.32 2.22 4.70
N LYS A 7 -15.95 3.41 4.76
CA LYS A 7 -17.25 3.65 4.10
C LYS A 7 -17.14 3.59 2.58
N LEU A 8 -16.05 4.09 2.02
CA LEU A 8 -15.78 4.05 0.58
C LEU A 8 -15.52 2.62 0.11
N ASN A 9 -14.82 1.81 0.91
CA ASN A 9 -14.62 0.40 0.62
C ASN A 9 -15.96 -0.35 0.62
N LYS A 10 -16.82 -0.13 1.63
CA LYS A 10 -18.15 -0.74 1.68
C LYS A 10 -19.02 -0.36 0.47
N LEU A 11 -18.98 0.90 0.06
CA LEU A 11 -19.69 1.38 -1.13
C LEU A 11 -19.18 0.70 -2.40
N ARG A 12 -17.87 0.65 -2.60
CA ARG A 12 -17.24 -0.03 -3.75
C ARG A 12 -17.63 -1.50 -3.80
N ASP A 13 -17.55 -2.20 -2.67
CA ASP A 13 -17.79 -3.64 -2.61
C ASP A 13 -19.29 -3.95 -2.87
N SER A 14 -20.20 -3.15 -2.30
CA SER A 14 -21.64 -3.20 -2.58
C SER A 14 -21.96 -3.00 -4.07
N LEU A 15 -21.27 -2.05 -4.72
CA LEU A 15 -21.44 -1.81 -6.15
C LEU A 15 -20.99 -3.00 -7.01
N ARG A 16 -19.97 -3.73 -6.55
CA ARG A 16 -19.37 -4.87 -7.26
C ARG A 16 -20.17 -6.15 -7.15
N GLU A 17 -20.72 -6.45 -5.96
CA GLU A 17 -21.46 -7.69 -5.71
C GLU A 17 -22.75 -7.80 -6.53
N SER A 18 -23.41 -6.69 -6.85
CA SER A 18 -24.70 -6.72 -7.54
C SER A 18 -24.62 -6.57 -9.08
N ASN A 19 -23.42 -6.61 -9.67
CA ASN A 19 -23.23 -6.51 -11.12
C ASN A 19 -23.29 -7.90 -11.76
N HIS A 20 -24.41 -8.24 -12.43
CA HIS A 20 -24.58 -9.49 -13.17
C HIS A 20 -24.90 -9.21 -14.64
N ASP A 21 -24.18 -9.83 -15.58
CA ASP A 21 -24.38 -9.59 -17.01
C ASP A 21 -25.78 -10.05 -17.49
N PHE A 22 -26.63 -9.09 -17.81
CA PHE A 22 -27.93 -9.34 -18.42
C PHE A 22 -27.77 -9.90 -19.85
N ARG A 23 -28.28 -11.13 -20.08
CA ARG A 23 -28.40 -11.73 -21.42
C ARG A 23 -29.86 -11.91 -21.80
N ALA A 24 -30.26 -11.34 -22.93
CA ALA A 24 -31.61 -11.48 -23.47
C ALA A 24 -31.84 -12.89 -24.05
N SER A 25 -32.98 -13.51 -23.73
CA SER A 25 -33.43 -14.74 -24.39
C SER A 25 -34.03 -14.43 -25.77
N THR A 26 -33.80 -15.30 -26.76
CA THR A 26 -34.08 -15.07 -28.19
C THR A 26 -35.41 -15.64 -28.70
N GLN A 27 -36.07 -16.56 -28.01
CA GLN A 27 -37.42 -17.06 -28.37
C GLN A 27 -38.23 -17.40 -27.12
N LEU A 28 -39.29 -16.61 -26.86
CA LEU A 28 -40.16 -16.78 -25.68
C LEU A 28 -41.57 -17.28 -25.99
N PHE A 29 -42.10 -16.99 -27.19
CA PHE A 29 -43.45 -17.41 -27.59
C PHE A 29 -43.35 -18.42 -28.73
N ASN A 30 -43.96 -19.60 -28.55
CA ASN A 30 -43.99 -20.63 -29.58
C ASN A 30 -45.01 -20.26 -30.67
N SER A 31 -44.60 -20.31 -31.93
CA SER A 31 -45.54 -20.13 -33.05
C SER A 31 -46.50 -21.32 -33.14
N LEU A 32 -47.80 -21.06 -33.21
CA LEU A 32 -48.78 -22.08 -33.52
C LEU A 32 -48.69 -22.47 -35.00
N ASP A 33 -48.52 -23.76 -35.24
CA ASP A 33 -48.55 -24.35 -36.57
C ASP A 33 -49.98 -24.88 -36.85
N PRO A 34 -50.75 -24.23 -37.75
CA PRO A 34 -52.10 -24.65 -38.08
C PRO A 34 -52.17 -26.10 -38.62
N ALA A 35 -51.14 -26.58 -39.31
CA ALA A 35 -51.13 -27.95 -39.84
C ALA A 35 -51.02 -28.99 -38.72
N LYS A 36 -50.25 -28.69 -37.67
CA LYS A 36 -50.13 -29.55 -36.50
C LYS A 36 -51.44 -29.59 -35.70
N ILE A 37 -52.07 -28.44 -35.50
CA ILE A 37 -53.36 -28.34 -34.78
C ILE A 37 -54.48 -29.01 -35.56
N ASP A 38 -54.48 -28.91 -36.89
CA ASP A 38 -55.41 -29.66 -37.75
C ASP A 38 -55.26 -31.17 -37.54
N GLY A 39 -54.02 -31.67 -37.50
CA GLY A 39 -53.75 -33.08 -37.19
C GLY A 39 -54.24 -33.51 -35.79
N ASP A 40 -54.07 -32.65 -34.78
CA ASP A 40 -54.47 -32.93 -33.39
C ASP A 40 -56.00 -32.87 -33.18
N LEU A 41 -56.68 -31.91 -33.81
CA LEU A 41 -58.14 -31.69 -33.68
C LEU A 41 -58.97 -32.35 -34.78
N ASP A 42 -58.31 -32.94 -35.78
CA ASP A 42 -58.89 -33.55 -36.98
C ASP A 42 -59.84 -32.60 -37.72
N VAL A 43 -59.42 -31.33 -37.88
CA VAL A 43 -60.30 -30.22 -38.24
C VAL A 43 -60.92 -30.41 -39.62
N ILE A 44 -60.12 -30.80 -40.62
CA ILE A 44 -60.61 -31.03 -41.99
C ILE A 44 -61.62 -32.18 -42.05
N ASN A 45 -61.33 -33.33 -41.41
CA ASN A 45 -62.21 -34.49 -41.49
C ASN A 45 -63.50 -34.28 -40.71
N ARG A 46 -63.44 -33.65 -39.53
CA ARG A 46 -64.64 -33.23 -38.80
C ARG A 46 -65.47 -32.23 -39.60
N GLY A 47 -64.81 -31.32 -40.34
CA GLY A 47 -65.46 -30.43 -41.32
C GLY A 47 -66.28 -31.20 -42.37
N LYS A 48 -65.67 -32.19 -43.02
CA LYS A 48 -66.37 -33.04 -44.01
C LYS A 48 -67.54 -33.80 -43.40
N GLN A 49 -67.32 -34.49 -42.29
CA GLN A 49 -68.35 -35.27 -41.61
C GLN A 49 -69.56 -34.41 -41.21
N ARG A 50 -69.32 -33.22 -40.64
CA ARG A 50 -70.38 -32.27 -40.28
C ARG A 50 -71.09 -31.72 -41.52
N GLY A 51 -70.38 -31.54 -42.63
CA GLY A 51 -70.95 -31.11 -43.90
C GLY A 51 -71.89 -32.12 -44.54
N GLU A 52 -71.54 -33.41 -44.53
CA GLU A 52 -72.39 -34.49 -45.07
C GLU A 52 -73.77 -34.54 -44.38
N VAL A 53 -73.82 -34.19 -43.09
CA VAL A 53 -75.07 -34.13 -42.30
C VAL A 53 -75.69 -32.72 -42.23
N ASN A 54 -75.21 -31.77 -43.05
CA ASN A 54 -75.67 -30.37 -43.09
C ASN A 54 -75.68 -29.66 -41.72
N GLN A 55 -74.67 -29.93 -40.89
CA GLN A 55 -74.47 -29.24 -39.61
C GLN A 55 -73.30 -28.26 -39.69
N PRO A 56 -73.40 -27.06 -39.10
CA PRO A 56 -74.59 -26.50 -38.45
C PRO A 56 -75.66 -26.06 -39.47
N PRO A 57 -76.96 -26.01 -39.07
CA PRO A 57 -78.06 -25.67 -39.98
C PRO A 57 -77.95 -24.22 -40.48
N LYS A 58 -78.51 -23.91 -41.65
CA LYS A 58 -78.43 -22.57 -42.28
C LYS A 58 -78.86 -21.39 -41.40
N THR A 59 -79.71 -21.64 -40.40
CA THR A 59 -80.21 -20.64 -39.44
C THR A 59 -79.29 -20.41 -38.24
N ALA A 60 -78.24 -21.22 -38.08
CA ALA A 60 -77.30 -21.14 -36.97
C ALA A 60 -76.54 -19.81 -36.97
N LYS A 61 -76.56 -19.15 -35.81
CA LYS A 61 -75.88 -17.87 -35.56
C LYS A 61 -74.63 -18.01 -34.71
N ASN A 62 -74.51 -19.09 -33.95
CA ASN A 62 -73.42 -19.36 -33.04
C ASN A 62 -72.46 -20.38 -33.65
N LEU A 63 -71.22 -20.39 -33.15
CA LEU A 63 -70.21 -21.38 -33.49
C LEU A 63 -70.69 -22.79 -33.11
N ASP A 64 -70.30 -23.77 -33.90
CA ASP A 64 -70.52 -25.17 -33.53
C ASP A 64 -69.46 -25.71 -32.57
N ASP A 65 -69.57 -26.98 -32.20
CA ASP A 65 -68.66 -27.64 -31.26
C ASP A 65 -67.21 -27.72 -31.76
N VAL A 66 -67.00 -27.83 -33.08
CA VAL A 66 -65.66 -27.90 -33.69
C VAL A 66 -65.02 -26.51 -33.72
N GLU A 67 -65.79 -25.50 -34.14
CA GLU A 67 -65.37 -24.10 -34.12
C GLU A 67 -65.08 -23.63 -32.69
N HIS A 68 -65.90 -24.02 -31.72
CA HIS A 68 -65.63 -23.75 -30.30
C HIS A 68 -64.34 -24.41 -29.82
N ALA A 69 -64.07 -25.67 -30.19
CA ALA A 69 -62.83 -26.35 -29.83
C ALA A 69 -61.58 -25.66 -30.44
N ILE A 70 -61.69 -25.16 -31.67
CA ILE A 70 -60.60 -24.37 -32.31
C ILE A 70 -60.36 -23.07 -31.54
N VAL A 71 -61.43 -22.33 -31.22
CA VAL A 71 -61.32 -21.07 -30.48
C VAL A 71 -60.77 -21.29 -29.07
N GLU A 72 -61.25 -22.33 -28.37
CA GLU A 72 -60.78 -22.70 -27.02
C GLU A 72 -59.28 -23.02 -27.02
N ARG A 73 -58.80 -23.80 -28.01
CA ARG A 73 -57.37 -24.11 -28.12
C ARG A 73 -56.49 -22.87 -28.32
N VAL A 74 -56.96 -21.91 -29.12
CA VAL A 74 -56.23 -20.64 -29.35
C VAL A 74 -56.29 -19.74 -28.10
N GLU A 75 -57.42 -19.71 -27.40
CA GLU A 75 -57.59 -18.99 -26.14
C GLU A 75 -56.68 -19.54 -25.03
N ASP A 76 -56.49 -20.86 -24.97
CA ASP A 76 -55.57 -21.48 -24.02
C ASP A 76 -54.11 -21.12 -24.29
N GLU A 77 -53.70 -21.08 -25.56
CA GLU A 77 -52.35 -20.64 -25.91
C GLU A 77 -52.15 -19.14 -25.70
N LYS A 78 -53.20 -18.32 -25.89
CA LYS A 78 -53.18 -16.91 -25.49
C LYS A 78 -52.91 -16.77 -24.00
N LYS A 79 -53.60 -17.54 -23.16
CA LYS A 79 -53.39 -17.53 -21.70
C LYS A 79 -51.99 -18.02 -21.33
N ALA A 80 -51.50 -19.10 -21.94
CA ALA A 80 -50.16 -19.62 -21.70
C ALA A 80 -49.06 -18.60 -22.08
N ALA A 81 -49.20 -17.94 -23.23
CA ALA A 81 -48.30 -16.87 -23.65
C ALA A 81 -48.39 -15.66 -22.71
N HIS A 82 -49.58 -15.33 -22.20
CA HIS A 82 -49.74 -14.25 -21.24
C HIS A 82 -49.07 -14.54 -19.90
N HIS A 83 -49.24 -15.75 -19.35
CA HIS A 83 -48.54 -16.15 -18.12
C HIS A 83 -47.01 -16.11 -18.31
N THR A 84 -46.52 -16.60 -19.44
CA THR A 84 -45.08 -16.51 -19.78
C THR A 84 -44.60 -15.06 -19.79
N LEU A 85 -45.40 -14.14 -20.34
CA LEU A 85 -45.08 -12.71 -20.32
C LEU A 85 -45.04 -12.16 -18.90
N GLU A 86 -46.05 -12.45 -18.07
CA GLU A 86 -46.13 -11.96 -16.70
C GLU A 86 -44.93 -12.41 -15.86
N ASP A 87 -44.54 -13.68 -15.95
CA ASP A 87 -43.37 -14.23 -15.24
C ASP A 87 -42.09 -13.48 -15.64
N ASN A 88 -41.92 -13.18 -16.92
CA ASN A 88 -40.78 -12.42 -17.41
C ASN A 88 -40.83 -10.95 -16.99
N LEU A 89 -42.00 -10.32 -16.99
CA LEU A 89 -42.16 -8.94 -16.51
C LEU A 89 -41.84 -8.84 -15.01
N GLN A 90 -42.27 -9.81 -14.21
CA GLN A 90 -41.92 -9.88 -12.78
C GLN A 90 -40.42 -10.07 -12.58
N LEU A 91 -39.79 -10.98 -13.35
CA LEU A 91 -38.33 -11.19 -13.29
C LEU A 91 -37.56 -9.90 -13.64
N LEU A 92 -37.97 -9.20 -14.70
CA LEU A 92 -37.33 -7.94 -15.12
C LEU A 92 -37.56 -6.84 -14.07
N GLY A 93 -38.76 -6.74 -13.49
CA GLY A 93 -39.06 -5.80 -12.41
C GLY A 93 -38.22 -6.08 -11.16
N GLY A 94 -38.05 -7.34 -10.78
CA GLY A 94 -37.16 -7.73 -9.67
C GLY A 94 -35.69 -7.37 -9.93
N ARG A 95 -35.22 -7.52 -11.17
CA ARG A 95 -33.86 -7.10 -11.57
C ARG A 95 -33.70 -5.57 -11.55
N LEU A 96 -34.69 -4.82 -12.03
CA LEU A 96 -34.67 -3.36 -11.97
C LEU A 96 -34.66 -2.86 -10.52
N ALA A 97 -35.46 -3.48 -9.64
CA ALA A 97 -35.44 -3.17 -8.21
C ALA A 97 -34.08 -3.51 -7.57
N GLY A 98 -33.45 -4.63 -7.97
CA GLY A 98 -32.13 -5.04 -7.48
C GLY A 98 -30.97 -4.13 -7.90
N LEU A 99 -31.15 -3.23 -8.88
CA LEU A 99 -30.14 -2.21 -9.20
C LEU A 99 -30.05 -1.12 -8.12
N ASP A 100 -31.10 -0.96 -7.30
CA ASP A 100 -31.23 -0.09 -6.12
C ASP A 100 -30.42 1.22 -6.17
N PHE A 101 -30.78 2.09 -7.11
CA PHE A 101 -30.09 3.38 -7.27
C PHE A 101 -30.27 4.31 -6.07
N GLU A 102 -31.38 4.23 -5.36
CA GLU A 102 -31.73 5.17 -4.28
C GLU A 102 -30.86 4.95 -3.04
N GLU A 103 -30.69 3.70 -2.60
CA GLU A 103 -29.77 3.35 -1.52
C GLU A 103 -28.34 3.76 -1.88
N GLN A 104 -27.93 3.50 -3.13
CA GLN A 104 -26.56 3.77 -3.60
C GLN A 104 -26.23 5.25 -3.64
N PHE A 105 -27.12 6.10 -4.15
CA PHE A 105 -26.91 7.55 -4.12
C PHE A 105 -26.92 8.10 -2.69
N GLY A 106 -27.72 7.51 -1.79
CA GLY A 106 -27.64 7.79 -0.36
C GLY A 106 -26.25 7.49 0.22
N LEU A 107 -25.72 6.31 -0.08
CA LEU A 107 -24.41 5.85 0.40
C LEU A 107 -23.24 6.66 -0.19
N ILE A 108 -23.32 7.05 -1.47
CA ILE A 108 -22.34 7.95 -2.12
C ILE A 108 -22.27 9.28 -1.36
N ARG A 109 -23.41 9.94 -1.12
CA ARG A 109 -23.44 11.23 -0.40
C ARG A 109 -22.86 11.12 1.02
N GLN A 110 -23.22 10.07 1.75
CA GLN A 110 -22.72 9.83 3.10
C GLN A 110 -21.19 9.59 3.13
N THR A 111 -20.70 8.81 2.15
CA THR A 111 -19.28 8.46 2.03
C THR A 111 -18.43 9.65 1.62
N ASN A 112 -18.96 10.49 0.72
CA ASN A 112 -18.31 11.72 0.27
C ASN A 112 -18.02 12.65 1.46
N ALA A 113 -19.03 12.92 2.29
CA ALA A 113 -18.85 13.78 3.47
C ALA A 113 -17.84 13.21 4.48
N ALA A 114 -17.78 11.89 4.65
CA ALA A 114 -16.83 11.25 5.55
C ALA A 114 -15.39 11.30 5.02
N SER A 115 -15.18 11.12 3.70
CA SER A 115 -13.84 11.01 3.11
C SER A 115 -13.00 12.26 3.30
N VAL A 116 -13.58 13.46 3.13
CA VAL A 116 -12.85 14.73 3.40
C VAL A 116 -12.49 14.87 4.87
N SER A 117 -13.39 14.47 5.78
CA SER A 117 -13.13 14.50 7.22
C SER A 117 -12.00 13.55 7.60
N ASP A 118 -12.01 12.33 7.07
CA ASP A 118 -10.98 11.31 7.31
C ASP A 118 -9.61 11.77 6.78
N PHE A 119 -9.59 12.44 5.62
CA PHE A 119 -8.37 13.01 5.06
C PHE A 119 -7.82 14.15 5.94
N LYS A 120 -8.68 15.09 6.37
CA LYS A 120 -8.28 16.18 7.28
C LYS A 120 -7.75 15.66 8.61
N ALA A 121 -8.35 14.60 9.15
CA ALA A 121 -7.86 13.95 10.36
C ALA A 121 -6.44 13.38 10.16
N SER A 122 -6.17 12.78 8.99
CA SER A 122 -4.84 12.25 8.64
C SER A 122 -3.78 13.36 8.58
N VAL A 123 -4.11 14.52 8.00
CA VAL A 123 -3.24 15.70 8.00
C VAL A 123 -2.98 16.21 9.42
N ALA A 124 -4.01 16.29 10.26
CA ALA A 124 -3.87 16.78 11.63
C ALA A 124 -2.96 15.87 12.49
N VAL A 125 -3.06 14.55 12.32
CA VAL A 125 -2.20 13.58 13.03
C VAL A 125 -0.73 13.76 12.62
N GLY A 126 -0.44 13.85 11.32
CA GLY A 126 0.94 14.05 10.86
C GLY A 126 1.51 15.41 11.28
N LEU A 127 0.66 16.44 11.35
CA LEU A 127 1.07 17.76 11.85
C LEU A 127 1.48 17.73 13.33
N ASP A 128 0.70 17.06 14.19
CA ASP A 128 1.02 16.92 15.62
C ASP A 128 2.34 16.16 15.84
N GLU A 129 2.54 15.09 15.07
CA GLU A 129 3.78 14.32 15.10
C GLU A 129 4.99 15.17 14.69
N LEU A 130 4.88 15.91 13.58
CA LEU A 130 5.95 16.82 13.13
C LEU A 130 6.20 17.97 14.11
N HIS A 131 5.16 18.48 14.78
CA HIS A 131 5.36 19.47 15.84
C HIS A 131 6.21 18.91 16.99
N GLY A 132 5.97 17.66 17.40
CA GLY A 132 6.79 16.98 18.40
C GLY A 132 8.26 16.87 17.99
N LEU A 133 8.50 16.42 16.76
CA LEU A 133 9.84 16.29 16.20
C LEU A 133 10.55 17.65 16.01
N ARG A 134 9.82 18.68 15.53
CA ARG A 134 10.38 20.02 15.36
C ARG A 134 10.77 20.66 16.69
N ARG A 135 9.98 20.45 17.76
CA ARG A 135 10.36 20.89 19.10
C ARG A 135 11.64 20.20 19.58
N ALA A 136 11.74 18.88 19.42
CA ALA A 136 12.94 18.13 19.79
C ALA A 136 14.18 18.57 18.99
N LEU A 137 14.02 18.89 17.72
CA LEU A 137 15.08 19.45 16.87
C LEU A 137 15.50 20.85 17.35
N ASN A 138 14.55 21.75 17.63
CA ASN A 138 14.82 23.09 18.16
C ASN A 138 15.57 23.03 19.50
N ASP A 139 15.22 22.10 20.38
CA ASP A 139 15.93 21.92 21.65
C ASP A 139 17.37 21.43 21.43
N ALA A 140 17.60 20.56 20.46
CA ALA A 140 18.95 20.12 20.07
C ALA A 140 19.76 21.24 19.41
N GLU A 141 19.14 22.10 18.59
CA GLU A 141 19.76 23.29 17.99
C GLU A 141 20.18 24.29 19.07
N LYS A 142 19.31 24.55 20.07
CA LYS A 142 19.63 25.40 21.22
C LYS A 142 20.76 24.81 22.07
N GLU A 143 20.73 23.51 22.32
CA GLU A 143 21.82 22.82 23.04
C GLU A 143 23.15 23.01 22.30
N HIS A 144 23.15 22.82 20.98
CA HIS A 144 24.33 22.98 20.14
C HIS A 144 24.84 24.44 20.11
N ALA A 145 23.95 25.42 19.95
CA ALA A 145 24.30 26.83 19.98
C ALA A 145 24.86 27.26 21.35
N TRP A 146 24.20 26.88 22.43
CA TRP A 146 24.67 27.11 23.80
C TRP A 146 26.05 26.48 24.04
N PHE A 147 26.28 25.27 23.55
CA PHE A 147 27.58 24.60 23.67
C PHE A 147 28.67 25.39 22.93
N LYS A 148 28.42 25.83 21.70
CA LYS A 148 29.36 26.65 20.93
C LYS A 148 29.66 27.98 21.62
N GLU A 149 28.64 28.67 22.13
CA GLU A 149 28.80 29.96 22.81
C GLU A 149 29.61 29.81 24.11
N LYS A 150 29.18 28.88 24.99
CA LYS A 150 29.84 28.60 26.28
C LYS A 150 31.32 28.24 26.10
N HIS A 151 31.63 27.48 25.06
CA HIS A 151 32.97 26.97 24.81
C HIS A 151 33.79 27.81 23.81
N GLY A 152 33.19 28.83 23.18
CA GLY A 152 33.86 29.71 22.20
C GLY A 152 34.24 29.01 20.90
N LEU A 153 33.45 28.03 20.47
CA LEU A 153 33.74 27.20 19.30
C LEU A 153 33.07 27.80 18.06
N VAL A 154 33.85 28.20 17.06
CA VAL A 154 33.32 28.74 15.78
C VAL A 154 33.24 27.67 14.70
N ARG A 155 34.21 26.75 14.68
CA ARG A 155 34.33 25.65 13.72
C ARG A 155 33.22 24.59 13.87
N ALA A 156 32.99 23.82 12.82
CA ALA A 156 32.17 22.60 12.87
C ALA A 156 32.84 21.50 13.71
N ALA A 157 32.02 20.61 14.27
CA ALA A 157 32.49 19.41 14.96
C ALA A 157 33.12 18.45 13.96
N ARG A 158 34.23 17.83 14.37
CA ARG A 158 34.79 16.69 13.65
C ARG A 158 33.98 15.46 14.07
N VAL A 159 33.03 15.11 13.22
CA VAL A 159 32.32 13.84 13.32
C VAL A 159 32.97 12.88 12.33
N GLN A 160 33.46 11.75 12.83
CA GLN A 160 33.89 10.67 11.97
C GLN A 160 32.76 9.64 11.96
N HIS A 161 32.22 9.32 10.79
CA HIS A 161 31.24 8.26 10.57
C HIS A 161 31.72 7.41 9.38
N GLY A 162 31.42 6.10 9.38
CA GLY A 162 31.65 5.21 8.24
C GLY A 162 33.08 4.71 8.04
N ALA A 163 33.53 4.64 6.78
CA ALA A 163 34.75 3.95 6.34
C ALA A 163 36.06 4.46 6.97
N ALA A 164 36.12 5.74 7.35
CA ALA A 164 37.28 6.33 7.99
C ALA A 164 37.54 5.74 9.39
N HIS A 165 36.49 5.40 10.14
CA HIS A 165 36.64 4.74 11.45
C HIS A 165 37.18 3.31 11.30
N ILE A 166 36.68 2.57 10.30
CA ILE A 166 37.14 1.20 10.02
C ILE A 166 38.62 1.22 9.60
N PHE A 167 39.02 2.15 8.73
CA PHE A 167 40.41 2.29 8.30
C PHE A 167 41.37 2.55 9.48
N ARG A 168 41.00 3.43 10.42
CA ARG A 168 41.82 3.71 11.61
C ARG A 168 41.92 2.50 12.54
N LEU A 169 40.83 1.78 12.76
CA LEU A 169 40.88 0.55 13.57
C LEU A 169 41.79 -0.50 12.92
N SER A 170 41.73 -0.65 11.60
CA SER A 170 42.62 -1.54 10.84
C SER A 170 44.08 -1.09 10.90
N LEU A 171 44.35 0.22 10.81
CA LEU A 171 45.70 0.78 10.96
C LEU A 171 46.25 0.48 12.35
N LEU A 172 45.44 0.63 13.40
CA LEU A 172 45.83 0.34 14.76
C LEU A 172 46.17 -1.14 14.97
N LEU A 173 45.31 -2.03 14.47
CA LEU A 173 45.55 -3.47 14.52
C LEU A 173 46.83 -3.84 13.76
N PHE A 174 47.06 -3.22 12.60
CA PHE A 174 48.28 -3.40 11.83
C PHE A 174 49.52 -2.96 12.62
N LEU A 175 49.50 -1.77 13.24
CA LEU A 175 50.61 -1.29 14.08
C LEU A 175 50.89 -2.26 15.25
N PHE A 176 49.84 -2.74 15.92
CA PHE A 176 49.96 -3.72 17.00
C PHE A 176 50.60 -5.04 16.54
N LEU A 177 50.20 -5.57 15.38
CA LEU A 177 50.77 -6.80 14.83
C LEU A 177 52.25 -6.65 14.44
N VAL A 178 52.59 -5.53 13.80
CA VAL A 178 53.97 -5.24 13.41
C VAL A 178 54.85 -5.04 14.64
N GLU A 179 54.40 -4.27 15.63
CA GLU A 179 55.15 -4.06 16.88
C GLU A 179 55.37 -5.39 17.61
N THR A 180 54.31 -6.20 17.75
CA THR A 180 54.39 -7.53 18.38
C THR A 180 55.38 -8.44 17.64
N ALA A 181 55.36 -8.47 16.32
CA ALA A 181 56.27 -9.29 15.53
C ALA A 181 57.73 -8.82 15.65
N MET A 182 57.97 -7.50 15.60
CA MET A 182 59.30 -6.92 15.77
C MET A 182 59.84 -7.22 17.17
N ASN A 183 59.06 -6.88 18.21
CA ASN A 183 59.43 -7.11 19.61
C ASN A 183 59.62 -8.61 19.92
N GLY A 184 58.74 -9.45 19.39
CA GLY A 184 58.79 -10.91 19.58
C GLY A 184 60.05 -11.53 19.01
N ASN A 185 60.53 -11.06 17.85
CA ASN A 185 61.80 -11.51 17.28
C ASN A 185 63.02 -11.15 18.15
N PHE A 186 62.97 -10.01 18.86
CA PHE A 186 64.03 -9.63 19.79
C PHE A 186 63.99 -10.43 21.11
N LEU A 187 62.79 -10.72 21.61
CA LEU A 187 62.58 -11.48 22.86
C LEU A 187 62.75 -12.99 22.70
N ALA A 188 62.51 -13.54 21.51
CA ALA A 188 62.63 -14.96 21.21
C ALA A 188 64.02 -15.57 21.52
N LYS A 189 65.07 -14.73 21.56
CA LYS A 189 66.44 -15.16 21.88
C LYS A 189 66.71 -15.32 23.38
N GLY A 190 65.88 -14.72 24.24
CA GLY A 190 66.03 -14.76 25.69
C GLY A 190 64.85 -15.45 26.38
N ASN A 191 64.11 -16.32 25.69
CA ASN A 191 62.98 -17.04 26.29
C ASN A 191 63.16 -18.56 26.10
N GLU A 192 62.92 -19.33 27.17
CA GLU A 192 63.01 -20.81 27.16
C GLU A 192 62.04 -21.45 26.16
N GLN A 193 60.90 -20.80 25.88
CA GLN A 193 59.90 -21.23 24.90
C GLN A 193 60.19 -20.73 23.47
N GLY A 194 61.36 -20.13 23.24
CA GLY A 194 61.82 -19.64 21.94
C GLY A 194 60.89 -18.61 21.32
N PHE A 195 60.61 -18.76 20.03
CA PHE A 195 59.80 -17.79 19.25
C PHE A 195 58.37 -17.63 19.75
N PHE A 196 57.76 -18.72 20.24
CA PHE A 196 56.38 -18.69 20.71
C PHE A 196 56.23 -17.89 22.01
N GLY A 197 57.13 -18.10 22.98
CA GLY A 197 57.16 -17.32 24.23
C GLY A 197 57.47 -15.84 24.00
N GLY A 198 58.45 -15.55 23.12
CA GLY A 198 58.81 -14.17 22.78
C GLY A 198 57.68 -13.37 22.14
N ILE A 199 56.87 -13.98 21.26
CA ILE A 199 55.67 -13.32 20.69
C ILE A 199 54.61 -13.06 21.76
N LEU A 200 54.36 -14.01 22.65
CA LEU A 200 53.34 -13.86 23.68
C LEU A 200 53.67 -12.70 24.64
N GLU A 201 54.93 -12.60 25.06
CA GLU A 201 55.43 -11.50 25.89
C GLU A 201 55.41 -10.18 25.13
N ALA A 202 55.86 -10.16 23.87
CA ALA A 202 55.81 -8.99 23.01
C ALA A 202 54.38 -8.46 22.83
N ALA A 203 53.41 -9.36 22.65
CA ALA A 203 52.00 -8.99 22.52
C ALA A 203 51.48 -8.31 23.79
N ALA A 204 51.86 -8.79 24.97
CA ALA A 204 51.47 -8.19 26.24
C ALA A 204 52.05 -6.78 26.41
N PHE A 205 53.35 -6.60 26.13
CA PHE A 205 53.99 -5.28 26.18
C PHE A 205 53.41 -4.31 25.14
N SER A 206 53.21 -4.75 23.90
CA SER A 206 52.62 -3.93 22.85
C SER A 206 51.16 -3.57 23.13
N PHE A 207 50.39 -4.46 23.78
CA PHE A 207 49.02 -4.18 24.18
C PHE A 207 48.96 -3.07 25.24
N ILE A 208 49.83 -3.14 26.25
CA ILE A 208 49.90 -2.10 27.29
C ILE A 208 50.42 -0.78 26.69
N ASN A 209 51.45 -0.84 25.83
CA ASN A 209 52.07 0.32 25.20
C ASN A 209 51.07 1.08 24.30
N ILE A 210 50.49 0.41 23.30
CA ILE A 210 49.49 0.99 22.37
C ILE A 210 48.18 1.30 23.11
N GLY A 211 47.71 0.41 23.99
CA GLY A 211 46.48 0.58 24.74
C GLY A 211 46.52 1.80 25.68
N ALA A 212 47.59 1.96 26.45
CA ALA A 212 47.79 3.13 27.30
C ALA A 212 47.92 4.42 26.47
N ALA A 213 48.64 4.37 25.34
CA ALA A 213 48.76 5.50 24.41
C ALA A 213 47.39 5.95 23.90
N LEU A 214 46.53 5.02 23.46
CA LEU A 214 45.19 5.33 22.99
C LEU A 214 44.28 5.87 24.09
N LEU A 215 44.24 5.20 25.26
CA LEU A 215 43.37 5.62 26.36
C LEU A 215 43.73 7.04 26.82
N LEU A 216 45.02 7.31 27.01
CA LEU A 216 45.49 8.63 27.42
C LEU A 216 45.28 9.67 26.32
N ALA A 217 45.51 9.33 25.05
CA ALA A 217 45.23 10.23 23.92
C ALA A 217 43.75 10.59 23.81
N VAL A 218 42.86 9.60 24.00
CA VAL A 218 41.41 9.75 23.82
C VAL A 218 40.78 10.51 24.99
N PHE A 219 41.08 10.15 26.22
CA PHE A 219 40.37 10.72 27.37
C PHE A 219 41.09 11.91 28.00
N CYS A 220 42.42 11.84 28.11
CA CYS A 220 43.15 12.77 28.97
C CYS A 220 43.86 13.87 28.18
N ALA A 221 44.50 13.51 27.07
CA ALA A 221 45.33 14.43 26.30
C ALA A 221 44.50 15.56 25.67
N ARG A 222 43.28 15.25 25.20
CA ARG A 222 42.34 16.23 24.61
C ARG A 222 41.96 17.37 25.54
N LEU A 223 42.04 17.16 26.85
CA LEU A 223 41.71 18.19 27.85
C LEU A 223 42.55 19.47 27.68
N VAL A 224 43.71 19.40 27.00
CA VAL A 224 44.55 20.56 26.66
C VAL A 224 43.84 21.58 25.76
N THR A 225 42.86 21.16 24.96
CA THR A 225 42.09 22.06 24.07
C THR A 225 40.92 22.73 24.79
N HIS A 226 40.66 22.36 26.05
CA HIS A 226 39.55 22.89 26.81
C HIS A 226 39.75 24.37 27.16
N ARG A 227 38.64 25.12 27.27
CA ARG A 227 38.67 26.58 27.51
C ARG A 227 39.09 26.94 28.94
N SER A 228 38.71 26.12 29.92
CA SER A 228 39.09 26.32 31.33
C SER A 228 40.57 26.02 31.55
N PHE A 229 41.29 26.97 32.17
CA PHE A 229 42.71 26.84 32.51
C PHE A 229 43.01 25.63 33.41
N PHE A 230 42.13 25.30 34.35
CA PHE A 230 42.31 24.15 35.25
C PHE A 230 42.27 22.82 34.48
N VAL A 231 41.29 22.66 33.59
CA VAL A 231 41.15 21.44 32.77
C VAL A 231 42.30 21.31 31.78
N LYS A 232 42.74 22.43 31.21
CA LYS A 232 43.92 22.48 30.35
C LYS A 232 45.18 22.02 31.06
N PHE A 233 45.36 22.42 32.33
CA PHE A 233 46.49 21.98 33.16
C PHE A 233 46.46 20.47 33.42
N VAL A 234 45.29 19.90 33.73
CA VAL A 234 45.12 18.43 33.86
C VAL A 234 45.49 17.71 32.56
N GLY A 235 45.10 18.26 31.41
CA GLY A 235 45.50 17.74 30.11
C GLY A 235 47.02 17.74 29.91
N ILE A 236 47.71 18.84 30.27
CA ILE A 236 49.17 18.94 30.16
C ILE A 236 49.84 17.90 31.06
N ILE A 237 49.42 17.80 32.33
CA ILE A 237 49.93 16.78 33.26
C ILE A 237 49.75 15.38 32.69
N SER A 238 48.60 15.11 32.07
CA SER A 238 48.31 13.80 31.48
C SER A 238 49.21 13.46 30.30
N ILE A 239 49.58 14.45 29.48
CA ILE A 239 50.55 14.26 28.39
C ILE A 239 51.95 13.99 28.96
N LEU A 240 52.37 14.72 30.00
CA LEU A 240 53.65 14.48 30.68
C LEU A 240 53.70 13.09 31.32
N PHE A 241 52.60 12.68 31.95
CA PHE A 241 52.44 11.35 32.52
C PHE A 241 52.52 10.26 31.44
N TYR A 242 51.86 10.46 30.29
CA TYR A 242 51.97 9.55 29.14
C TYR A 242 53.41 9.42 28.66
N ILE A 243 54.15 10.52 28.48
CA ILE A 243 55.54 10.49 28.05
C ILE A 243 56.39 9.67 29.03
N GLY A 244 56.22 9.92 30.34
CA GLY A 244 56.91 9.14 31.38
C GLY A 244 56.54 7.66 31.36
N LEU A 245 55.26 7.34 31.18
CA LEU A 245 54.75 5.98 31.11
C LEU A 245 55.29 5.23 29.87
N ALA A 246 55.25 5.86 28.70
CA ALA A 246 55.77 5.29 27.46
C ALA A 246 57.28 5.02 27.55
N ILE A 247 58.05 5.97 28.08
CA ILE A 247 59.49 5.76 28.33
C ILE A 247 59.68 4.59 29.30
N SER A 248 58.93 4.55 30.40
CA SER A 248 59.07 3.51 31.42
C SER A 248 58.75 2.11 30.89
N ILE A 249 57.65 1.94 30.14
CA ILE A 249 57.25 0.65 29.56
C ILE A 249 58.29 0.17 28.55
N ASN A 250 58.73 1.04 27.65
CA ASN A 250 59.69 0.67 26.61
C ASN A 250 61.08 0.38 27.21
N LEU A 251 61.46 1.08 28.28
CA LEU A 251 62.70 0.84 29.00
C LEU A 251 62.65 -0.47 29.80
N ALA A 252 61.50 -0.77 30.41
CA ALA A 252 61.25 -2.05 31.08
C ALA A 252 61.39 -3.21 30.10
N LEU A 253 60.82 -3.09 28.90
CA LEU A 253 60.95 -4.09 27.83
C LEU A 253 62.41 -4.26 27.38
N ALA A 254 63.17 -3.17 27.26
CA ALA A 254 64.58 -3.20 26.89
C ALA A 254 65.46 -3.88 27.97
N HIS A 255 65.23 -3.59 29.25
CA HIS A 255 65.88 -4.29 30.37
C HIS A 255 65.45 -5.76 30.46
N TYR A 256 64.16 -6.05 30.24
CA TYR A 256 63.64 -7.41 30.23
C TYR A 256 64.39 -8.28 29.21
N ARG A 257 64.66 -7.75 28.00
CA ARG A 257 65.45 -8.46 26.99
C ARG A 257 66.88 -8.77 27.42
N GLU A 258 67.55 -7.88 28.15
CA GLU A 258 68.94 -8.13 28.61
C GLU A 258 68.98 -9.16 29.74
N VAL A 259 68.00 -9.10 30.66
CA VAL A 259 67.91 -10.02 31.80
C VAL A 259 67.41 -11.40 31.38
N SER A 260 66.45 -11.48 30.45
CA SER A 260 65.86 -12.75 30.01
C SER A 260 66.87 -13.64 29.26
N GLY A 261 67.92 -13.05 28.68
CA GLY A 261 69.05 -13.79 28.12
C GLY A 261 69.93 -14.51 29.16
N SER A 262 69.82 -14.15 30.44
CA SER A 262 70.47 -14.83 31.56
C SER A 262 69.45 -15.73 32.26
N LEU A 263 69.71 -17.04 32.38
CA LEU A 263 68.80 -18.08 32.88
C LEU A 263 68.46 -17.96 34.40
N ALA A 264 68.10 -16.77 34.87
CA ALA A 264 67.81 -16.50 36.27
C ALA A 264 66.28 -16.51 36.52
N ASP A 265 65.87 -17.39 37.42
CA ASP A 265 64.53 -17.40 38.01
C ASP A 265 64.28 -16.05 38.71
N GLY A 266 63.25 -15.30 38.29
CA GLY A 266 62.95 -13.97 38.81
C GLY A 266 63.34 -12.77 37.94
N ALA A 267 63.52 -12.96 36.62
CA ALA A 267 63.85 -11.90 35.64
C ALA A 267 63.06 -10.60 35.82
N GLY A 268 61.76 -10.66 36.14
CA GLY A 268 60.94 -9.47 36.36
C GLY A 268 61.36 -8.61 37.57
N ALA A 269 61.81 -9.21 38.67
CA ALA A 269 62.27 -8.47 39.84
C ALA A 269 63.62 -7.78 39.60
N GLU A 270 64.47 -8.38 38.75
CA GLU A 270 65.75 -7.83 38.37
C GLU A 270 65.59 -6.64 37.39
N VAL A 271 64.63 -6.73 36.46
CA VAL A 271 64.26 -5.59 35.59
C VAL A 271 63.88 -4.37 36.42
N ILE A 272 63.05 -4.55 37.45
CA ILE A 272 62.62 -3.44 38.32
C ILE A 272 63.82 -2.85 39.08
N ARG A 273 64.75 -3.68 39.58
CA ARG A 273 65.98 -3.20 40.25
C ARG A 273 66.86 -2.41 39.29
N ASN A 274 67.09 -2.92 38.08
CA ASN A 274 67.91 -2.25 37.06
C ASN A 274 67.30 -0.93 36.62
N MET A 275 65.98 -0.87 36.46
CA MET A 275 65.27 0.38 36.16
C MET A 275 65.40 1.43 37.26
N LEU A 276 65.43 1.03 38.54
CA LEU A 276 65.58 1.96 39.67
C LEU A 276 67.03 2.40 39.89
N ALA A 277 68.00 1.48 39.71
CA ALA A 277 69.40 1.73 40.00
C ALA A 277 70.13 2.42 38.84
N ASN A 278 69.86 2.02 37.59
CA ASN A 278 70.48 2.59 36.40
C ASN A 278 69.54 2.49 35.17
N PRO A 279 68.52 3.36 35.07
CA PRO A 279 67.49 3.27 34.05
C PRO A 279 68.08 3.30 32.62
N ALA A 280 69.07 4.15 32.36
CA ALA A 280 69.71 4.26 31.04
C ALA A 280 70.90 3.31 30.84
N GLY A 281 71.12 2.37 31.75
CA GLY A 281 72.25 1.44 31.76
C GLY A 281 72.13 0.25 30.81
N LEU A 282 71.54 0.43 29.62
CA LEU A 282 71.42 -0.63 28.62
C LEU A 282 72.79 -0.91 27.97
N THR A 283 73.17 -2.18 27.90
CA THR A 283 74.50 -2.61 27.45
C THR A 283 74.55 -3.05 25.99
N ASP A 284 73.42 -3.46 25.40
CA ASP A 284 73.35 -3.94 24.02
C ASP A 284 72.54 -2.98 23.11
N ILE A 285 73.10 -2.68 21.94
CA ILE A 285 72.49 -1.81 20.91
C ILE A 285 71.10 -2.30 20.48
N LYS A 286 70.85 -3.62 20.53
CA LYS A 286 69.53 -4.18 20.20
C LYS A 286 68.46 -3.84 21.23
N SER A 287 68.82 -3.63 22.50
CA SER A 287 67.89 -3.14 23.53
C SER A 287 67.54 -1.68 23.30
N TRP A 288 68.51 -0.86 22.89
CA TRP A 288 68.26 0.52 22.46
C TRP A 288 67.35 0.59 21.22
N LEU A 289 67.52 -0.34 20.28
CA LEU A 289 66.66 -0.43 19.10
C LEU A 289 65.22 -0.83 19.48
N LEU A 290 65.07 -1.81 20.39
CA LEU A 290 63.76 -2.25 20.91
C LEU A 290 63.02 -1.11 21.61
N PHE A 291 63.74 -0.36 22.46
CA PHE A 291 63.23 0.85 23.11
C PHE A 291 62.75 1.90 22.11
N ALA A 292 63.58 2.20 21.09
CA ALA A 292 63.27 3.23 20.09
C ALA A 292 62.05 2.85 19.23
N ILE A 293 61.96 1.58 18.79
CA ILE A 293 60.84 1.08 17.99
C ILE A 293 59.54 1.13 18.80
N GLY A 294 59.54 0.63 20.03
CA GLY A 294 58.35 0.63 20.87
C GLY A 294 57.89 2.04 21.24
N LEU A 295 58.81 2.99 21.44
CA LEU A 295 58.46 4.41 21.59
C LEU A 295 57.82 5.00 20.32
N MET A 296 58.33 4.64 19.14
CA MET A 296 57.78 5.10 17.87
C MET A 296 56.34 4.61 17.67
N PHE A 297 56.06 3.33 17.92
CA PHE A 297 54.70 2.77 17.82
C PHE A 297 53.75 3.38 18.86
N SER A 298 54.21 3.57 20.10
CA SER A 298 53.45 4.28 21.14
C SER A 298 53.09 5.70 20.67
N LEU A 299 54.05 6.43 20.10
CA LEU A 299 53.82 7.79 19.60
C LEU A 299 52.81 7.81 18.44
N PHE A 300 52.92 6.89 17.48
CA PHE A 300 51.95 6.78 16.39
C PHE A 300 50.53 6.45 16.89
N ALA A 301 50.40 5.51 17.83
CA ALA A 301 49.12 5.18 18.45
C ALA A 301 48.53 6.39 19.20
N PHE A 302 49.36 7.16 19.90
CA PHE A 302 48.94 8.36 20.60
C PHE A 302 48.46 9.46 19.65
N ILE A 303 49.21 9.73 18.57
CA ILE A 303 48.83 10.71 17.55
C ILE A 303 47.52 10.30 16.88
N ASP A 304 47.40 9.04 16.45
CA ASP A 304 46.15 8.57 15.83
C ASP A 304 44.97 8.67 16.80
N GLY A 305 45.14 8.21 18.05
CA GLY A 305 44.16 8.29 19.13
C GLY A 305 43.65 9.72 19.41
N TRP A 306 44.52 10.71 19.28
CA TRP A 306 44.17 12.11 19.43
C TRP A 306 43.18 12.59 18.36
N PHE A 307 43.31 12.10 17.12
CA PHE A 307 42.46 12.49 16.00
C PHE A 307 41.20 11.62 15.82
N VAL A 308 40.98 10.60 16.66
CA VAL A 308 39.81 9.69 16.55
C VAL A 308 38.48 10.42 16.79
N LEU A 309 38.44 11.33 17.74
CA LEU A 309 37.25 12.13 18.05
C LEU A 309 37.56 13.62 17.89
N ASP A 310 36.54 14.46 18.04
CA ASP A 310 36.76 15.90 18.04
C ASP A 310 37.78 16.30 19.13
N PRO A 311 38.74 17.19 18.82
CA PRO A 311 39.71 17.65 19.81
C PRO A 311 39.07 18.25 21.05
N TYR A 312 37.86 18.79 20.96
CA TYR A 312 37.10 19.34 22.07
C TYR A 312 36.20 18.26 22.70
N PRO A 313 36.42 17.90 23.98
CA PRO A 313 35.60 16.92 24.66
C PRO A 313 34.10 17.27 24.64
N GLY A 314 33.26 16.29 24.30
CA GLY A 314 31.80 16.43 24.28
C GLY A 314 31.20 17.04 23.02
N TYR A 315 31.99 17.70 22.14
CA TYR A 315 31.43 18.39 20.97
C TYR A 315 30.80 17.42 19.96
N THR A 316 31.48 16.31 19.65
CA THR A 316 30.93 15.23 18.80
C THR A 316 29.59 14.70 19.31
N GLY A 317 29.40 14.63 20.64
CA GLY A 317 28.16 14.11 21.22
C GLY A 317 26.97 15.03 21.00
N VAL A 318 27.18 16.35 21.13
CA VAL A 318 26.13 17.36 20.88
C VAL A 318 25.80 17.42 19.38
N GLU A 319 26.82 17.38 18.51
CA GLU A 319 26.63 17.34 17.05
C GLU A 319 25.84 16.10 16.63
N ASN A 320 26.22 14.91 17.09
CA ASN A 320 25.53 13.67 16.74
C ASN A 320 24.05 13.67 17.20
N ARG A 321 23.74 14.29 18.34
CA ARG A 321 22.35 14.45 18.79
C ARG A 321 21.58 15.37 17.84
N LEU A 322 22.16 16.51 17.46
CA LEU A 322 21.54 17.44 16.51
C LEU A 322 21.30 16.77 15.16
N VAL A 323 22.33 16.14 14.58
CA VAL A 323 22.23 15.43 13.30
C VAL A 323 21.14 14.36 13.36
N ARG A 324 21.12 13.54 14.42
CA ARG A 324 20.09 12.51 14.59
C ARG A 324 18.68 13.10 14.65
N ARG A 325 18.46 14.18 15.42
CA ARG A 325 17.13 14.83 15.49
C ARG A 325 16.72 15.48 14.18
N ARG A 326 17.69 15.98 13.43
CA ARG A 326 17.46 16.55 12.11
C ARG A 326 17.05 15.47 11.11
N ASP A 327 17.77 14.34 11.10
CA ASP A 327 17.46 13.19 10.26
C ASP A 327 16.09 12.60 10.62
N ASP A 328 15.82 12.36 11.92
CA ASP A 328 14.51 11.90 12.43
C ASP A 328 13.36 12.80 11.90
N TYR A 329 13.53 14.12 11.95
CA TYR A 329 12.54 15.09 11.46
C TYR A 329 12.38 15.07 9.93
N ILE A 330 13.49 15.09 9.18
CA ILE A 330 13.48 15.14 7.72
C ILE A 330 12.88 13.84 7.14
N ASP A 331 13.30 12.70 7.66
CA ASP A 331 12.87 11.40 7.17
C ASP A 331 11.39 11.20 7.49
N ARG A 332 10.96 11.48 8.73
CA ARG A 332 9.54 11.36 9.07
C ARG A 332 8.65 12.32 8.28
N LYS A 333 9.13 13.54 7.99
CA LYS A 333 8.41 14.49 7.13
C LYS A 333 8.24 13.96 5.71
N LYS A 334 9.26 13.33 5.13
CA LYS A 334 9.15 12.70 3.80
C LYS A 334 8.14 11.56 3.82
N GLU A 335 8.23 10.67 4.81
CA GLU A 335 7.29 9.56 5.00
C GLU A 335 5.85 10.06 5.12
N LEU A 336 5.59 11.09 5.94
CA LEU A 336 4.24 11.65 6.10
C LEU A 336 3.70 12.31 4.81
N ILE A 337 4.56 12.89 3.98
CA ILE A 337 4.15 13.42 2.67
C ILE A 337 3.79 12.28 1.73
N GLU A 338 4.61 11.23 1.66
CA GLU A 338 4.33 10.03 0.86
C GLU A 338 3.03 9.36 1.33
N GLU A 339 2.84 9.19 2.64
CA GLU A 339 1.61 8.66 3.23
C GLU A 339 0.37 9.49 2.86
N LEU A 340 0.46 10.83 2.81
CA LEU A 340 -0.67 11.67 2.39
C LEU A 340 -0.97 11.54 0.89
N GLN A 341 0.05 11.38 0.06
CA GLN A 341 -0.10 11.16 -1.38
C GLN A 341 -0.73 9.80 -1.65
N ASP A 342 -0.27 8.75 -0.97
CA ASP A 342 -0.83 7.40 -1.08
C ASP A 342 -2.32 7.37 -0.67
N VAL A 343 -2.70 8.11 0.38
CA VAL A 343 -4.11 8.22 0.79
C VAL A 343 -4.97 8.91 -0.27
N ARG A 344 -4.46 10.00 -0.87
CA ARG A 344 -5.17 10.69 -1.95
C ARG A 344 -5.33 9.77 -3.16
N ASP A 345 -4.28 9.05 -3.53
CA ASP A 345 -4.26 8.22 -4.73
C ASP A 345 -5.17 6.99 -4.57
N ASP A 346 -5.16 6.35 -3.39
CA ASP A 346 -6.11 5.28 -3.02
C ASP A 346 -7.58 5.76 -3.05
N HIS A 347 -7.84 6.99 -2.59
CA HIS A 347 -9.18 7.59 -2.71
C HIS A 347 -9.59 7.77 -4.18
N ASN A 348 -8.70 8.34 -5.00
CA ASN A 348 -8.98 8.62 -6.41
C ASN A 348 -9.25 7.34 -7.20
N GLU A 349 -8.46 6.28 -6.99
CA GLU A 349 -8.66 4.97 -7.62
C GLU A 349 -10.03 4.38 -7.27
N LYS A 350 -10.42 4.45 -6.00
CA LYS A 350 -11.74 3.97 -5.54
C LYS A 350 -12.89 4.75 -6.15
N VAL A 351 -12.76 6.07 -6.26
CA VAL A 351 -13.77 6.92 -6.91
C VAL A 351 -13.90 6.55 -8.40
N GLU A 352 -12.78 6.34 -9.11
CA GLU A 352 -12.81 5.92 -10.51
C GLU A 352 -13.53 4.57 -10.69
N GLU A 353 -13.27 3.61 -9.80
CA GLU A 353 -13.96 2.32 -9.82
C GLU A 353 -15.47 2.48 -9.59
N ILE A 354 -15.90 3.29 -8.60
CA ILE A 354 -17.31 3.60 -8.34
C ILE A 354 -17.98 4.20 -9.58
N VAL A 355 -17.34 5.19 -10.21
CA VAL A 355 -17.84 5.84 -11.44
C VAL A 355 -18.00 4.82 -12.57
N LYS A 356 -17.05 3.91 -12.74
CA LYS A 356 -17.10 2.84 -13.74
C LYS A 356 -18.26 1.86 -13.48
N GLN A 357 -18.49 1.49 -12.21
CA GLN A 357 -19.59 0.60 -11.82
C GLN A 357 -20.96 1.25 -12.04
N LEU A 358 -21.13 2.53 -11.66
CA LEU A 358 -22.36 3.29 -11.95
C LEU A 358 -22.65 3.34 -13.45
N GLY A 359 -21.60 3.53 -14.27
CA GLY A 359 -21.71 3.48 -15.73
C GLY A 359 -22.16 2.12 -16.26
N SER A 360 -21.71 1.02 -15.64
CA SER A 360 -22.15 -0.34 -15.97
C SER A 360 -23.63 -0.55 -15.67
N ARG A 361 -24.07 -0.18 -14.46
CA ARG A 361 -25.47 -0.31 -14.05
C ARG A 361 -26.42 0.50 -14.91
N ARG A 362 -26.02 1.69 -15.35
CA ARG A 362 -26.82 2.48 -16.30
C ARG A 362 -27.07 1.72 -17.61
N ARG A 363 -26.03 1.04 -18.13
CA ARG A 363 -26.16 0.23 -19.35
C ARG A 363 -27.06 -0.98 -19.11
N GLU A 364 -26.94 -1.62 -17.96
CA GLU A 364 -27.78 -2.75 -17.57
C GLU A 364 -29.25 -2.34 -17.43
N HIS A 365 -29.54 -1.25 -16.72
CA HIS A 365 -30.89 -0.67 -16.61
C HIS A 365 -31.51 -0.44 -17.99
N ARG A 366 -30.77 0.24 -18.88
CA ARG A 366 -31.22 0.47 -20.27
C ARG A 366 -31.48 -0.85 -21.01
N ALA A 367 -30.56 -1.82 -20.92
CA ALA A 367 -30.72 -3.11 -21.58
C ALA A 367 -31.97 -3.87 -21.11
N ILE A 368 -32.29 -3.80 -19.81
CA ILE A 368 -33.49 -4.39 -19.21
C ILE A 368 -34.76 -3.69 -19.70
N VAL A 369 -34.79 -2.35 -19.67
CA VAL A 369 -35.94 -1.56 -20.14
C VAL A 369 -36.19 -1.77 -21.64
N ASP A 370 -35.13 -1.81 -22.44
CA ASP A 370 -35.22 -2.08 -23.88
C ASP A 370 -35.72 -3.51 -24.14
N HIS A 371 -35.24 -4.49 -23.36
CA HIS A 371 -35.70 -5.88 -23.49
C HIS A 371 -37.18 -6.02 -23.11
N ARG A 372 -37.63 -5.36 -22.04
CA ARG A 372 -39.05 -5.31 -21.67
C ARG A 372 -39.90 -4.75 -22.79
N SER A 373 -39.47 -3.64 -23.39
CA SER A 373 -40.19 -3.01 -24.51
C SER A 373 -40.29 -3.94 -25.71
N ARG A 374 -39.20 -4.65 -26.05
CA ARG A 374 -39.21 -5.69 -27.09
C ARG A 374 -40.15 -6.85 -26.75
N LEU A 375 -40.16 -7.31 -25.50
CA LEU A 375 -41.01 -8.42 -25.07
C LEU A 375 -42.50 -8.09 -25.20
N LEU A 376 -42.91 -6.88 -24.81
CA LEU A 376 -44.28 -6.39 -25.00
C LEU A 376 -44.68 -6.32 -26.47
N ALA A 377 -43.77 -5.85 -27.34
CA ALA A 377 -44.00 -5.81 -28.79
C ALA A 377 -44.13 -7.21 -29.39
N LEU A 378 -43.28 -8.16 -28.97
CA LEU A 378 -43.35 -9.57 -29.39
C LEU A 378 -44.66 -10.23 -28.94
N PHE A 379 -45.15 -9.93 -27.73
CA PHE A 379 -46.44 -10.44 -27.26
C PHE A 379 -47.61 -9.88 -28.08
N ALA A 380 -47.59 -8.59 -28.43
CA ALA A 380 -48.60 -8.00 -29.31
C ALA A 380 -48.60 -8.66 -30.69
N GLN A 381 -47.41 -8.88 -31.28
CA GLN A 381 -47.26 -9.59 -32.56
C GLN A 381 -47.71 -11.05 -32.47
N HIS A 382 -47.46 -11.72 -31.33
CA HIS A 382 -47.90 -13.08 -31.10
C HIS A 382 -49.42 -13.18 -31.05
N GLN A 383 -50.11 -12.24 -30.39
CA GLN A 383 -51.57 -12.15 -30.44
C GLN A 383 -52.11 -11.98 -31.87
N ASP A 384 -51.43 -11.21 -32.73
CA ASP A 384 -51.79 -11.14 -34.16
C ASP A 384 -51.58 -12.49 -34.89
N GLN A 385 -50.56 -13.26 -34.52
CA GLN A 385 -50.33 -14.60 -35.07
C GLN A 385 -51.42 -15.59 -34.63
N LEU A 386 -51.83 -15.54 -33.35
CA LEU A 386 -52.93 -16.34 -32.81
C LEU A 386 -54.24 -16.09 -33.56
N GLU A 387 -54.57 -14.83 -33.79
CA GLU A 387 -55.77 -14.43 -34.54
C GLU A 387 -55.74 -14.98 -35.99
N ARG A 388 -54.58 -14.90 -36.67
CA ARG A 388 -54.42 -15.46 -38.02
C ARG A 388 -54.51 -16.99 -38.04
N ALA A 389 -53.85 -17.66 -37.10
CA ALA A 389 -53.88 -19.13 -37.00
C ALA A 389 -55.29 -19.64 -36.72
N CYS A 390 -56.04 -18.98 -35.82
CA CYS A 390 -57.44 -19.31 -35.55
C CYS A 390 -58.30 -19.17 -36.81
N ASN A 391 -58.16 -18.06 -37.54
CA ASN A 391 -58.91 -17.83 -38.77
C ASN A 391 -58.56 -18.86 -39.86
N GLN A 392 -57.30 -19.29 -39.95
CA GLN A 392 -56.88 -20.34 -40.88
C GLN A 392 -57.52 -21.69 -40.52
N LEU A 393 -57.49 -22.10 -39.25
CA LEU A 393 -58.12 -23.34 -38.78
C LEU A 393 -59.64 -23.34 -39.00
N LEU A 394 -60.31 -22.22 -38.67
CA LEU A 394 -61.74 -22.04 -38.95
C LEU A 394 -62.02 -22.09 -40.44
N SER A 395 -61.15 -21.54 -41.30
CA SER A 395 -61.32 -21.60 -42.75
C SER A 395 -61.17 -23.03 -43.26
N MET A 396 -60.17 -23.78 -42.80
CA MET A 396 -59.99 -25.20 -43.14
C MET A 396 -61.22 -26.03 -42.78
N TYR A 397 -61.76 -25.82 -41.57
CA TYR A 397 -63.01 -26.45 -41.13
C TYR A 397 -64.20 -26.09 -42.03
N ARG A 398 -64.45 -24.79 -42.19
CA ARG A 398 -65.62 -24.26 -42.89
C ARG A 398 -65.60 -24.62 -44.37
N GLU A 399 -64.44 -24.57 -45.01
CA GLU A 399 -64.26 -24.91 -46.42
C GLU A 399 -64.48 -26.40 -46.66
N ALA A 400 -63.89 -27.27 -45.82
CA ALA A 400 -64.15 -28.71 -45.86
C ALA A 400 -65.64 -29.04 -45.67
N ASN A 401 -66.32 -28.32 -44.78
CA ASN A 401 -67.75 -28.49 -44.54
C ASN A 401 -68.60 -27.97 -45.72
N ILE A 402 -68.27 -26.81 -46.30
CA ILE A 402 -68.94 -26.26 -47.49
C ILE A 402 -68.84 -27.21 -48.68
N GLN A 403 -67.70 -27.87 -48.87
CA GLN A 403 -67.49 -28.81 -49.98
C GLN A 403 -68.32 -30.10 -49.84
N ALA A 404 -68.60 -30.54 -48.60
CA ALA A 404 -69.32 -31.78 -48.34
C ALA A 404 -70.85 -31.63 -48.20
N ARG A 405 -71.34 -30.40 -47.96
CA ARG A 405 -72.77 -30.13 -47.72
C ARG A 405 -73.60 -29.97 -48.99
N THR A 406 -74.89 -30.24 -48.86
CA THR A 406 -75.89 -30.06 -49.93
C THR A 406 -76.78 -28.84 -49.71
N GLU A 407 -76.91 -28.36 -48.47
CA GLU A 407 -77.64 -27.15 -48.11
C GLU A 407 -76.75 -25.89 -48.09
N PRO A 408 -77.34 -24.68 -48.21
CA PRO A 408 -76.60 -23.43 -48.09
C PRO A 408 -75.91 -23.28 -46.72
N ALA A 409 -74.66 -22.79 -46.76
CA ALA A 409 -73.87 -22.55 -45.56
C ALA A 409 -74.52 -21.52 -44.61
N PRO A 410 -74.33 -21.65 -43.28
CA PRO A 410 -74.73 -20.62 -42.33
C PRO A 410 -74.00 -19.30 -42.58
N LYS A 411 -74.69 -18.17 -42.41
CA LYS A 411 -74.12 -16.84 -42.70
C LYS A 411 -72.87 -16.50 -41.86
N HIS A 412 -72.76 -17.04 -40.65
CA HIS A 412 -71.62 -16.76 -39.76
C HIS A 412 -70.29 -17.34 -40.26
N PHE A 413 -70.30 -18.32 -41.18
CA PHE A 413 -69.08 -18.88 -41.78
C PHE A 413 -68.24 -17.81 -42.51
N GLY A 414 -68.88 -16.76 -43.04
CA GLY A 414 -68.20 -15.64 -43.68
C GLY A 414 -67.65 -14.58 -42.72
N THR A 415 -67.83 -14.76 -41.41
CA THR A 415 -67.36 -13.79 -40.40
C THR A 415 -66.02 -14.24 -39.83
N PRO A 416 -64.95 -13.43 -39.92
CA PRO A 416 -63.66 -13.77 -39.32
C PRO A 416 -63.75 -13.71 -37.79
N TYR A 417 -63.00 -14.58 -37.13
CA TYR A 417 -62.79 -14.52 -35.70
C TYR A 417 -61.85 -13.34 -35.36
N LYS A 418 -62.21 -12.59 -34.32
CA LYS A 418 -61.36 -11.54 -33.74
C LYS A 418 -60.97 -11.96 -32.34
N LEU A 419 -59.66 -11.98 -32.08
CA LEU A 419 -59.12 -12.33 -30.77
C LEU A 419 -59.31 -11.16 -29.80
N ASP A 420 -59.83 -11.44 -28.61
CA ASP A 420 -59.86 -10.46 -27.51
C ASP A 420 -58.45 -10.29 -26.95
N ARG A 421 -57.82 -9.16 -27.29
CA ARG A 421 -56.42 -8.89 -26.97
C ARG A 421 -56.24 -8.52 -25.50
N ILE A 422 -55.26 -9.14 -24.87
CA ILE A 422 -54.85 -8.82 -23.50
C ILE A 422 -53.85 -7.66 -23.57
N LYS A 423 -54.11 -6.63 -22.76
CA LYS A 423 -53.17 -5.52 -22.51
C LYS A 423 -52.43 -5.82 -21.20
N PRO A 424 -51.13 -6.16 -21.24
CA PRO A 424 -50.37 -6.45 -20.04
C PRO A 424 -50.27 -5.22 -19.14
N TYR A 425 -50.36 -5.41 -17.83
CA TYR A 425 -50.08 -4.36 -16.86
C TYR A 425 -48.56 -4.23 -16.70
N VAL A 426 -48.02 -3.02 -16.89
CA VAL A 426 -46.63 -2.69 -16.58
C VAL A 426 -46.64 -1.79 -15.35
N THR A 427 -46.01 -2.23 -14.28
CA THR A 427 -45.89 -1.49 -13.03
C THR A 427 -45.00 -0.26 -13.24
N GLY A 428 -45.57 0.84 -13.76
CA GLY A 428 -44.82 2.06 -14.11
C GLY A 428 -44.59 3.04 -12.96
N GLU A 429 -45.29 2.92 -11.83
CA GLU A 429 -45.35 3.99 -10.82
C GLU A 429 -44.18 4.02 -9.82
N ARG A 430 -43.33 2.99 -9.76
CA ARG A 430 -42.18 2.91 -8.83
C ARG A 430 -40.83 2.73 -9.50
N GLU A 431 -40.81 2.64 -10.83
CA GLU A 431 -39.57 2.43 -11.56
C GLU A 431 -38.97 3.77 -11.98
N TRP A 432 -37.67 3.92 -11.78
CA TRP A 432 -36.95 5.09 -12.24
C TRP A 432 -37.02 5.17 -13.77
N ASN A 433 -37.47 6.31 -14.30
CA ASN A 433 -37.37 6.55 -15.73
C ASN A 433 -35.89 6.64 -16.14
N GLU A 434 -35.56 6.25 -17.36
CA GLU A 434 -34.20 6.32 -17.90
C GLU A 434 -33.61 7.74 -17.77
N GLY A 435 -34.46 8.77 -17.96
CA GLY A 435 -34.07 10.17 -17.77
C GLY A 435 -33.62 10.48 -16.34
N ASP A 436 -34.34 9.95 -15.35
CA ASP A 436 -34.09 10.22 -13.93
C ASP A 436 -32.86 9.46 -13.42
N VAL A 437 -32.67 8.20 -13.86
CA VAL A 437 -31.43 7.43 -13.59
C VAL A 437 -30.24 8.15 -14.22
N GLY A 438 -30.37 8.59 -15.49
CA GLY A 438 -29.30 9.28 -16.19
C GLY A 438 -28.91 10.62 -15.55
N ALA A 439 -29.89 11.39 -15.08
CA ALA A 439 -29.66 12.63 -14.34
C ALA A 439 -28.97 12.38 -12.99
N SER A 440 -29.47 11.43 -12.21
CA SER A 440 -28.95 11.12 -10.88
C SER A 440 -27.52 10.55 -10.93
N ILE A 441 -27.20 9.71 -11.92
CA ILE A 441 -25.83 9.23 -12.13
C ILE A 441 -24.88 10.37 -12.49
N ARG A 442 -25.30 11.31 -13.35
CA ARG A 442 -24.48 12.48 -13.68
C ARG A 442 -24.22 13.34 -12.45
N GLN A 443 -25.25 13.61 -11.65
CA GLN A 443 -25.12 14.34 -10.40
C GLN A 443 -24.14 13.63 -9.44
N ALA A 444 -24.29 12.31 -9.25
CA ALA A 444 -23.39 11.55 -8.38
C ALA A 444 -21.93 11.56 -8.90
N GLN A 445 -21.73 11.51 -10.22
CA GLN A 445 -20.40 11.63 -10.83
C GLN A 445 -19.80 13.03 -10.62
N GLU A 446 -20.59 14.09 -10.77
CA GLU A 446 -20.17 15.46 -10.49
C GLU A 446 -19.79 15.65 -9.02
N GLU A 447 -20.60 15.14 -8.08
CA GLU A 447 -20.32 15.16 -6.65
C GLU A 447 -19.02 14.41 -6.32
N LEU A 448 -18.81 13.23 -6.89
CA LEU A 448 -17.59 12.43 -6.70
C LEU A 448 -16.34 13.13 -7.28
N ASN A 449 -16.44 13.72 -8.46
CA ASN A 449 -15.33 14.46 -9.07
C ASN A 449 -14.97 15.72 -8.27
N GLU A 450 -15.97 16.41 -7.73
CA GLU A 450 -15.74 17.55 -6.84
C GLU A 450 -15.04 17.11 -5.55
N GLN A 451 -15.38 15.95 -4.99
CA GLN A 451 -14.66 15.39 -3.83
C GLN A 451 -13.20 15.08 -4.13
N VAL A 452 -12.90 14.48 -5.29
CA VAL A 452 -11.52 14.24 -5.74
C VAL A 452 -10.73 15.55 -5.79
N ARG A 453 -11.34 16.62 -6.33
CA ARG A 453 -10.73 17.95 -6.37
C ARG A 453 -10.49 18.51 -4.97
N LEU A 454 -11.46 18.40 -4.07
CA LEU A 454 -11.36 18.87 -2.68
C LEU A 454 -10.26 18.14 -1.91
N ILE A 455 -10.18 16.81 -2.04
CA ILE A 455 -9.12 16.01 -1.40
C ILE A 455 -7.75 16.35 -1.98
N GLY A 456 -7.65 16.57 -3.30
CA GLY A 456 -6.43 17.08 -3.94
C GLY A 456 -5.96 18.41 -3.33
N GLN A 457 -6.88 19.36 -3.17
CA GLN A 457 -6.57 20.67 -2.56
C GLN A 457 -6.20 20.55 -1.08
N GLU A 458 -6.89 19.71 -0.32
CA GLU A 458 -6.57 19.46 1.09
C GLU A 458 -5.21 18.73 1.24
N CYS A 459 -4.84 17.87 0.29
CA CYS A 459 -3.53 17.23 0.23
C CYS A 459 -2.42 18.25 0.00
N GLU A 460 -2.57 19.12 -1.00
CA GLU A 460 -1.62 20.22 -1.26
C GLU A 460 -1.49 21.14 -0.04
N ARG A 461 -2.62 21.52 0.57
CA ARG A 461 -2.61 22.35 1.79
C ARG A 461 -1.92 21.65 2.95
N GLY A 462 -2.14 20.35 3.15
CA GLY A 462 -1.48 19.56 4.19
C GLY A 462 0.04 19.49 3.98
N ILE A 463 0.49 19.26 2.75
CA ILE A 463 1.92 19.28 2.40
C ILE A 463 2.53 20.66 2.63
N GLU A 464 1.82 21.73 2.28
CA GLU A 464 2.27 23.10 2.55
C GLU A 464 2.38 23.37 4.05
N GLN A 465 1.41 22.93 4.86
CA GLN A 465 1.49 23.02 6.32
C GLN A 465 2.72 22.31 6.89
N TYR A 466 3.06 21.12 6.38
CA TYR A 466 4.28 20.41 6.79
C TYR A 466 5.55 21.16 6.38
N ARG A 467 5.52 21.90 5.27
CA ARG A 467 6.64 22.77 4.83
C ARG A 467 6.75 24.03 5.68
N ASP A 468 5.64 24.62 6.06
CA ASP A 468 5.60 25.88 6.84
C ASP A 468 6.12 25.72 8.27
N LEU A 469 6.16 24.51 8.82
CA LEU A 469 6.84 24.22 10.09
C LEU A 469 8.32 24.64 10.07
N ASP A 470 8.95 24.63 8.89
CA ASP A 470 10.34 25.08 8.73
C ASP A 470 10.44 26.62 8.74
N LYS A 471 9.38 27.33 8.31
CA LYS A 471 9.35 28.81 8.26
C LYS A 471 9.10 29.43 9.63
N LEU A 472 8.30 28.77 10.48
CA LEU A 472 7.94 29.27 11.82
C LEU A 472 9.10 29.24 12.82
N HIS A 473 10.11 28.42 12.56
CA HIS A 473 11.38 28.40 13.26
C HIS A 473 12.47 28.38 12.20
N PRO A 474 12.86 29.52 11.59
CA PRO A 474 13.93 29.48 10.60
C PRO A 474 15.18 28.90 11.26
N ASP A 475 15.85 27.97 10.57
CA ASP A 475 17.16 27.48 10.98
C ASP A 475 18.01 28.71 11.28
N SER A 476 18.48 28.83 12.53
CA SER A 476 19.36 29.94 12.95
C SER A 476 20.75 29.89 12.28
N VAL A 477 20.88 29.11 11.21
CA VAL A 477 22.05 28.97 10.35
C VAL A 477 21.97 30.04 9.26
N ASN A 478 22.13 31.30 9.64
CA ASN A 478 22.56 32.39 8.74
C ASN A 478 22.99 33.60 9.58
N VAL A 479 24.15 33.51 10.25
CA VAL A 479 25.17 34.57 10.39
C VAL A 479 26.54 33.92 10.54
#